data_AF-A0AAV2BEM8-F1
#
_entry.id   AF-A0AAV2BEM8-F1
#
_cell.length_a   1.000
_cell.length_b   1.000
_cell.length_c   1.000
_cell.angle_alpha   90.00
_cell.angle_beta   90.00
_cell.angle_gamma   90.00
#
_symmetry.space_group_name_H-M   'P 1'
#
loop_
_entity.id
_entity.type
_entity.pdbx_description
1 polymer ?
#
loop_
_entity_poly.entity_id
_entity_poly.type
_entity_poly.pdbx_seq_one_letter_code
_entity_poly.pdbx_strand_id
1 'polypeptide(L)'
;MDFKLLIIKFCRLVIYLLLLNFSAVFCQTDVSTICPPPETISPCTCSKTCEACEAMVKCTNILNSDQLDEVFRKSTDYTFWTFYIENSTFMYLPSNAIVEKKVRKLFVRDSVMISLFDRAPSSTNKLIELELTNLVLRSGVKWEIFSKLINLKELNLTNFEIKRIDQSFIDNFPQGLTGLYFNVTKTKTLGDDAFSKLTELSRIYVRNTEISTLKRSMFAPQSKLLSINFR
;
A
#
# COMPACT_ATOMS: atom_id res chain seq x y z
N MET A 1 9.92 -50.82 -27.02
CA MET A 1 9.30 -50.27 -28.24
C MET A 1 7.85 -50.75 -28.29
N ASP A 2 6.82 -49.92 -28.16
CA ASP A 2 6.81 -48.49 -27.84
C ASP A 2 5.46 -48.15 -27.18
N PHE A 3 5.47 -47.97 -25.86
CA PHE A 3 4.33 -47.50 -25.06
C PHE A 3 3.85 -46.09 -25.49
N LYS A 4 4.58 -45.41 -26.37
CA LYS A 4 4.24 -44.12 -26.97
C LYS A 4 3.03 -44.19 -27.93
N LEU A 5 2.73 -45.32 -28.57
CA LEU A 5 1.60 -45.38 -29.52
C LEU A 5 0.23 -45.59 -28.86
N LEU A 6 0.17 -46.13 -27.64
CA LEU A 6 -1.10 -46.31 -26.92
C LEU A 6 -1.54 -45.02 -26.21
N ILE A 7 -0.58 -44.19 -25.79
CA ILE A 7 -0.83 -42.90 -25.13
C ILE A 7 -1.35 -41.84 -26.12
N ILE A 8 -0.90 -41.86 -27.38
CA ILE A 8 -1.34 -40.89 -28.40
C ILE A 8 -2.79 -41.15 -28.86
N LYS A 9 -3.24 -42.42 -28.88
CA LYS A 9 -4.65 -42.75 -29.19
C LYS A 9 -5.61 -42.45 -28.04
N PHE A 10 -5.18 -42.56 -26.78
CA PHE A 10 -5.97 -42.10 -25.63
C PHE A 10 -6.01 -40.56 -25.52
N CYS A 11 -4.96 -39.87 -25.96
CA CYS A 11 -4.93 -38.41 -25.98
C CYS A 11 -5.89 -37.80 -27.02
N ARG A 12 -6.18 -38.50 -28.14
CA ARG A 12 -7.10 -38.00 -29.18
C ARG A 12 -8.59 -38.27 -28.91
N LEU A 13 -8.94 -39.27 -28.09
CA LEU A 13 -10.34 -39.56 -27.76
C LEU A 13 -10.86 -38.72 -26.58
N VAL A 14 -9.97 -38.31 -25.66
CA VAL A 14 -10.33 -37.43 -24.54
C VAL A 14 -10.54 -35.99 -25.01
N ILE A 15 -9.83 -35.54 -26.05
CA ILE A 15 -10.02 -34.19 -26.63
C ILE A 15 -11.41 -34.01 -27.25
N TYR A 16 -12.03 -35.07 -27.77
CA TYR A 16 -13.39 -34.98 -28.34
C TYR A 16 -14.51 -34.95 -27.28
N LEU A 17 -14.24 -35.40 -26.05
CA LEU A 17 -15.18 -35.28 -24.92
C LEU A 17 -15.02 -33.94 -24.17
N LEU A 18 -14.00 -33.13 -24.50
CA LEU A 18 -13.75 -31.81 -23.92
C LEU A 18 -14.57 -30.66 -24.57
N LEU A 19 -15.48 -30.95 -25.50
CA LEU A 19 -16.34 -29.92 -26.11
C LEU A 19 -17.74 -29.77 -25.48
N LEU A 20 -18.04 -30.47 -24.38
CA LEU A 20 -19.36 -30.36 -23.71
C LEU A 20 -19.32 -30.14 -22.19
N ASN A 21 -18.17 -29.87 -21.58
CA ASN A 21 -18.10 -29.47 -20.18
C ASN A 21 -17.11 -28.32 -19.97
N PHE A 22 -17.57 -27.11 -20.25
CA PHE A 22 -16.95 -25.86 -19.82
C PHE A 22 -17.19 -25.68 -18.30
N SER A 23 -16.71 -26.61 -17.48
CA SER A 23 -16.54 -26.33 -16.05
C SER A 23 -15.21 -25.62 -15.89
N ALA A 24 -15.28 -24.33 -15.57
CA ALA A 24 -14.13 -23.50 -15.21
C ALA A 24 -13.16 -24.28 -14.32
N VAL A 25 -11.95 -24.54 -14.82
CA VAL A 25 -10.82 -24.95 -14.00
C VAL A 25 -10.44 -23.71 -13.18
N PHE A 26 -11.14 -23.52 -12.06
CA PHE A 26 -10.75 -22.55 -11.06
C PHE A 26 -9.39 -22.97 -10.52
N CYS A 27 -8.40 -22.08 -10.62
CA CYS A 27 -7.14 -22.23 -9.91
C CYS A 27 -7.43 -22.11 -8.40
N GLN A 28 -7.78 -23.22 -7.75
CA GLN A 28 -7.98 -23.28 -6.31
C GLN A 28 -6.60 -23.37 -5.65
N THR A 29 -5.89 -22.24 -5.58
CA THR A 29 -4.76 -22.12 -4.66
C THR A 29 -5.28 -22.35 -3.25
N ASP A 30 -4.74 -23.32 -2.52
CA ASP A 30 -5.14 -23.53 -1.14
C ASP A 30 -4.74 -22.28 -0.33
N VAL A 31 -5.70 -21.73 0.43
CA VAL A 31 -5.50 -20.52 1.27
C VAL A 31 -4.32 -20.71 2.21
N SER A 32 -4.06 -21.94 2.67
CA SER A 32 -2.94 -22.31 3.54
C SER A 32 -1.56 -21.96 2.95
N THR A 33 -1.44 -21.90 1.62
CA THR A 33 -0.17 -21.57 0.94
C THR A 33 0.11 -20.07 0.86
N ILE A 34 -0.94 -19.24 1.03
CA ILE A 34 -0.86 -17.78 0.91
C ILE A 34 -0.91 -17.14 2.30
N CYS A 35 -1.72 -17.69 3.19
CA CYS A 35 -1.93 -17.16 4.53
C CYS A 35 -1.22 -18.00 5.59
N PRO A 36 -0.52 -17.35 6.54
CA PRO A 36 -0.02 -18.02 7.73
C PRO A 36 -1.16 -18.65 8.54
N PRO A 37 -0.88 -19.72 9.31
CA PRO A 37 -1.85 -20.24 10.27
C PRO A 37 -2.30 -19.15 11.25
N PRO A 38 -3.60 -19.00 11.57
CA PRO A 38 -4.11 -17.88 12.36
C PRO A 38 -3.41 -17.68 13.71
N GLU A 39 -3.04 -18.76 14.39
CA GLU A 39 -2.33 -18.76 15.66
C GLU A 39 -0.91 -18.17 15.57
N THR A 40 -0.30 -18.17 14.39
CA THR A 40 1.05 -17.62 14.17
C THR A 40 1.05 -16.11 14.02
N ILE A 41 -0.08 -15.54 13.57
CA ILE A 41 -0.21 -14.11 13.27
C ILE A 41 -1.23 -13.38 14.15
N SER A 42 -1.80 -14.03 15.16
CA SER A 42 -2.66 -13.36 16.15
C SER A 42 -1.93 -12.15 16.76
N PRO A 43 -2.58 -10.96 16.88
CA PRO A 43 -4.02 -10.69 16.73
C PRO A 43 -4.46 -10.29 15.31
N CYS A 44 -3.66 -10.60 14.30
CA CYS A 44 -3.96 -10.33 12.89
C CYS A 44 -4.75 -11.48 12.25
N THR A 45 -5.45 -11.16 11.17
CA THR A 45 -6.12 -12.11 10.29
C THR A 45 -5.52 -12.05 8.90
N CYS A 46 -5.60 -13.15 8.15
CA CYS A 46 -5.19 -13.20 6.76
C CYS A 46 -6.32 -13.72 5.88
N SER A 47 -6.49 -13.08 4.73
CA SER A 47 -7.35 -13.54 3.63
C SER A 47 -6.61 -13.42 2.31
N LYS A 48 -7.17 -13.98 1.23
CA LYS A 48 -6.59 -13.86 -0.12
C LYS A 48 -7.51 -13.07 -1.05
N THR A 49 -6.91 -12.30 -1.96
CA THR A 49 -7.62 -11.67 -3.08
C THR A 49 -7.54 -12.62 -4.29
N CYS A 50 -8.64 -13.31 -4.62
CA CYS A 50 -8.62 -14.38 -5.61
C CYS A 50 -8.38 -13.94 -7.07
N GLU A 51 -8.40 -12.64 -7.37
CA GLU A 51 -8.02 -12.13 -8.71
C GLU A 51 -6.51 -12.25 -8.97
N ALA A 52 -5.68 -12.08 -7.94
CA ALA A 52 -4.21 -12.16 -8.04
C ALA A 52 -3.59 -13.24 -7.13
N CYS A 53 -4.39 -13.88 -6.29
CA CYS A 53 -3.97 -14.82 -5.25
C CYS A 53 -2.92 -14.24 -4.27
N GLU A 54 -3.15 -13.00 -3.83
CA GLU A 54 -2.23 -12.27 -2.95
C GLU A 54 -2.74 -12.27 -1.50
N ALA A 55 -1.82 -12.29 -0.53
CA ALA A 55 -2.16 -12.24 0.88
C ALA A 55 -2.55 -10.82 1.32
N MET A 56 -3.70 -10.74 1.97
CA MET A 56 -4.19 -9.56 2.68
C MET A 56 -4.14 -9.85 4.17
N VAL A 57 -3.24 -9.19 4.88
CA VAL A 57 -3.11 -9.33 6.34
C VAL A 57 -3.66 -8.08 7.02
N LYS A 58 -4.52 -8.27 8.02
CA LYS A 58 -5.14 -7.20 8.79
C LYS A 58 -4.89 -7.40 10.27
N CYS A 59 -4.16 -6.48 10.89
CA CYS A 59 -3.97 -6.43 12.33
C CYS A 59 -4.88 -5.38 12.96
N THR A 60 -5.46 -5.70 14.10
CA THR A 60 -6.34 -4.80 14.85
C THR A 60 -5.98 -4.80 16.32
N ASN A 61 -6.15 -3.67 17.00
CA ASN A 61 -5.93 -3.56 18.44
C ASN A 61 -4.49 -3.95 18.88
N ILE A 62 -3.49 -3.54 18.09
CA ILE A 62 -2.09 -3.63 18.49
C ILE A 62 -1.82 -2.56 19.55
N LEU A 63 -1.25 -2.94 20.68
CA LEU A 63 -1.03 -2.08 21.85
C LEU A 63 0.45 -1.77 22.12
N ASN A 64 1.35 -2.50 21.47
CA ASN A 64 2.80 -2.31 21.54
C ASN A 64 3.50 -2.90 20.31
N SER A 65 4.75 -2.53 20.08
CA SER A 65 5.51 -2.96 18.91
C SER A 65 5.88 -4.46 18.95
N ASP A 66 6.04 -5.05 20.14
CA ASP A 66 6.44 -6.45 20.30
C ASP A 66 5.42 -7.42 19.68
N GLN A 67 4.13 -7.08 19.75
CA GLN A 67 3.07 -7.87 19.11
C GLN A 67 3.27 -7.96 17.60
N LEU A 68 3.64 -6.85 16.94
CA LEU A 68 3.89 -6.86 15.49
C LEU A 68 5.21 -7.57 15.16
N ASP A 69 6.25 -7.36 15.97
CA ASP A 69 7.54 -8.04 15.78
C ASP A 69 7.37 -9.57 15.84
N GLU A 70 6.55 -10.07 16.76
CA GLU A 70 6.23 -11.49 16.85
C GLU A 70 5.49 -12.01 15.62
N VAL A 71 4.49 -11.27 15.12
CA VAL A 71 3.76 -11.59 13.89
C VAL A 71 4.72 -11.70 12.70
N PHE A 72 5.61 -10.72 12.53
CA PHE A 72 6.57 -10.74 11.43
C PHE A 72 7.56 -11.90 11.54
N ARG A 73 8.06 -12.17 12.75
CA ARG A 73 9.02 -13.24 13.04
C ARG A 73 8.43 -14.63 12.84
N LYS A 74 7.16 -14.86 13.19
CA LYS A 74 6.50 -16.17 13.06
C LYS A 74 5.97 -16.47 11.66
N SER A 75 5.99 -15.49 10.75
CA SER A 75 5.42 -15.60 9.41
C SER A 75 6.45 -15.41 8.30
N THR A 76 7.75 -15.68 8.54
CA THR A 76 8.86 -15.37 7.62
C THR A 76 8.65 -15.85 6.19
N ASP A 77 8.03 -17.01 6.02
CA ASP A 77 7.83 -17.64 4.71
C ASP A 77 6.65 -17.04 3.92
N TYR A 78 5.93 -16.08 4.52
CA TYR A 78 4.75 -15.46 3.95
C TYR A 78 4.99 -14.00 3.57
N THR A 79 4.36 -13.58 2.49
CA THR A 79 4.32 -12.18 2.05
C THR A 79 3.04 -11.52 2.50
N PHE A 80 3.08 -10.23 2.83
CA PHE A 80 1.91 -9.45 3.23
C PHE A 80 1.64 -8.40 2.16
N TRP A 81 1.21 -8.84 0.98
CA TRP A 81 1.07 -7.97 -0.19
C TRP A 81 0.24 -6.73 0.12
N THR A 82 -0.91 -6.94 0.75
CA THR A 82 -1.71 -5.88 1.35
C THR A 82 -1.66 -6.00 2.87
N PHE A 83 -1.29 -4.93 3.54
CA PHE A 83 -1.18 -4.89 5.00
C PHE A 83 -2.04 -3.78 5.59
N TYR A 84 -2.98 -4.16 6.45
CA TYR A 84 -3.86 -3.27 7.19
C TYR A 84 -3.46 -3.24 8.67
N ILE A 85 -3.39 -2.04 9.22
CA ILE A 85 -3.35 -1.80 10.66
C ILE A 85 -4.55 -0.92 11.02
N GLU A 86 -5.37 -1.37 11.96
CA GLU A 86 -6.53 -0.59 12.41
C GLU A 86 -6.62 -0.53 13.93
N ASN A 87 -7.18 0.56 14.46
CA ASN A 87 -7.52 0.67 15.89
C ASN A 87 -6.35 0.34 16.81
N SER A 88 -5.15 0.86 16.51
CA SER A 88 -3.90 0.41 17.12
C SER A 88 -3.08 1.56 17.72
N THR A 89 -2.36 1.29 18.79
CA THR A 89 -1.46 2.24 19.47
C THR A 89 -0.09 1.59 19.70
N PHE A 90 0.92 1.97 18.93
CA PHE A 90 2.27 1.38 18.98
C PHE A 90 3.29 2.38 18.42
N MET A 91 4.60 2.13 18.58
CA MET A 91 5.57 3.19 18.32
C MET A 91 5.81 3.47 16.84
N TYR A 92 5.97 2.42 16.04
CA TYR A 92 6.36 2.49 14.64
C TYR A 92 6.16 1.15 13.93
N LEU A 93 6.06 1.15 12.59
CA LEU A 93 6.21 -0.05 11.78
C LEU A 93 7.70 -0.33 11.53
N PRO A 94 8.20 -1.57 11.73
CA PRO A 94 9.57 -1.93 11.44
C PRO A 94 9.84 -1.90 9.92
N SER A 95 10.70 -1.00 9.47
CA SER A 95 10.98 -0.80 8.04
C SER A 95 11.49 -2.05 7.34
N ASN A 96 12.33 -2.84 8.02
CA ASN A 96 12.85 -4.09 7.48
C ASN A 96 11.74 -5.11 7.25
N ALA A 97 10.80 -5.23 8.19
CA ALA A 97 9.68 -6.15 8.05
C ALA A 97 8.80 -5.79 6.84
N ILE A 98 8.55 -4.49 6.60
CA ILE A 98 7.80 -4.02 5.42
C ILE A 98 8.48 -4.43 4.12
N VAL A 99 9.82 -4.36 4.07
CA VAL A 99 10.61 -4.79 2.91
C VAL A 99 10.62 -6.31 2.75
N GLU A 100 10.89 -7.05 3.83
CA GLU A 100 10.97 -8.52 3.85
C GLU A 100 9.64 -9.17 3.48
N LYS A 101 8.53 -8.66 4.01
CA LYS A 101 7.18 -9.11 3.67
C LYS A 101 6.71 -8.67 2.28
N LYS A 102 7.53 -7.88 1.57
CA LYS A 102 7.24 -7.35 0.23
C LYS A 102 5.90 -6.60 0.17
N VAL A 103 5.59 -5.82 1.21
CA VAL A 103 4.34 -5.07 1.29
C VAL A 103 4.25 -4.11 0.10
N ARG A 104 3.12 -4.16 -0.59
CA ARG A 104 2.82 -3.30 -1.74
C ARG A 104 1.79 -2.24 -1.43
N LYS A 105 0.81 -2.59 -0.61
CA LYS A 105 -0.24 -1.69 -0.17
C LYS A 105 -0.26 -1.67 1.34
N LEU A 106 -0.09 -0.48 1.92
CA LEU A 106 -0.12 -0.27 3.35
C LEU A 106 -1.26 0.67 3.70
N PHE A 107 -2.18 0.18 4.52
CA PHE A 107 -3.34 0.93 5.01
C PHE A 107 -3.23 1.02 6.53
N VAL A 108 -3.20 2.23 7.07
CA VAL A 108 -3.19 2.47 8.52
C VAL A 108 -4.41 3.32 8.87
N ARG A 109 -5.28 2.81 9.72
CA ARG A 109 -6.54 3.48 10.09
C ARG A 109 -6.70 3.59 11.60
N ASP A 110 -7.29 4.70 12.05
CA ASP A 110 -7.76 4.88 13.42
C ASP A 110 -6.70 4.51 14.47
N SER A 111 -5.48 5.02 14.29
CA SER A 111 -4.31 4.57 15.04
C SER A 111 -3.49 5.74 15.57
N VAL A 112 -2.68 5.47 16.60
CA VAL A 112 -1.78 6.44 17.22
C VAL A 112 -0.36 5.88 17.27
N MET A 113 0.59 6.58 16.66
CA MET A 113 1.98 6.16 16.56
C MET A 113 2.94 7.30 16.92
N ILE A 114 4.20 6.99 17.21
CA ILE A 114 5.22 8.04 17.34
C ILE A 114 5.57 8.55 15.94
N SER A 115 5.96 7.64 15.06
CA SER A 115 6.31 7.86 13.65
C SER A 115 5.78 6.69 12.83
N LEU A 116 5.55 6.86 11.52
CA LEU A 116 5.03 5.79 10.66
C LEU A 116 5.99 4.59 10.62
N PHE A 117 7.29 4.86 10.47
CA PHE A 117 8.36 3.86 10.45
C PHE A 117 9.43 4.19 11.50
N ASP A 118 10.16 3.16 11.93
CA ASP A 118 11.33 3.25 12.84
C ASP A 118 12.51 4.01 12.19
N ARG A 119 12.65 3.87 10.87
CA ARG A 119 13.60 4.58 10.01
C ARG A 119 13.03 4.72 8.60
N ALA A 120 13.74 5.39 7.70
CA ALA A 120 13.32 5.40 6.29
C ALA A 120 13.44 3.98 5.69
N PRO A 121 12.40 3.45 5.01
CA PRO A 121 12.50 2.17 4.32
C PRO A 121 13.60 2.18 3.26
N SER A 122 14.27 1.04 3.04
CA SER A 122 15.24 0.90 1.94
C SER A 122 14.55 1.13 0.58
N SER A 123 15.27 1.64 -0.42
CA SER A 123 14.74 1.82 -1.79
C SER A 123 14.35 0.51 -2.48
N THR A 124 14.73 -0.65 -1.91
CA THR A 124 14.29 -1.98 -2.36
C THR A 124 12.84 -2.31 -2.00
N ASN A 125 12.18 -1.48 -1.18
CA ASN A 125 10.78 -1.62 -0.81
C ASN A 125 9.87 -1.72 -2.05
N LYS A 126 8.70 -2.36 -1.89
CA LYS A 126 7.72 -2.61 -2.95
C LYS A 126 6.43 -1.81 -2.78
N LEU A 127 6.42 -0.81 -1.89
CA LEU A 127 5.24 0.01 -1.63
C LEU A 127 4.86 0.81 -2.87
N ILE A 128 3.63 0.61 -3.32
CA ILE A 128 3.00 1.27 -4.47
C ILE A 128 1.85 2.16 -3.99
N GLU A 129 1.18 1.76 -2.92
CA GLU A 129 0.02 2.45 -2.37
C GLU A 129 0.16 2.61 -0.85
N LEU A 130 -0.06 3.82 -0.36
CA LEU A 130 -0.05 4.14 1.05
C LEU A 130 -1.30 4.95 1.38
N GLU A 131 -2.07 4.47 2.35
CA GLU A 131 -3.23 5.17 2.87
C GLU A 131 -3.13 5.31 4.38
N LEU A 132 -3.21 6.56 4.85
CA LEU A 132 -3.20 6.90 6.26
C LEU A 132 -4.52 7.63 6.57
N THR A 133 -5.38 6.99 7.34
CA THR A 133 -6.72 7.50 7.67
C THR A 133 -6.86 7.64 9.18
N ASN A 134 -7.21 8.83 9.68
CA ASN A 134 -7.38 9.08 11.12
C ASN A 134 -6.17 8.58 11.94
N LEU A 135 -4.95 8.86 11.44
CA LEU A 135 -3.70 8.46 12.06
C LEU A 135 -3.07 9.66 12.77
N VAL A 136 -2.68 9.48 14.03
CA VAL A 136 -1.94 10.49 14.79
C VAL A 136 -0.48 10.08 14.90
N LEU A 137 0.44 10.89 14.36
CA LEU A 137 1.88 10.74 14.57
C LEU A 137 2.35 11.75 15.64
N ARG A 138 2.75 11.26 16.82
CA ARG A 138 3.15 12.12 17.95
C ARG A 138 4.42 12.93 17.67
N SER A 139 5.34 12.43 16.85
CA SER A 139 6.51 13.21 16.42
C SER A 139 6.22 14.16 15.26
N GLY A 140 4.97 14.22 14.78
CA GLY A 140 4.62 14.85 13.52
C GLY A 140 5.07 14.05 12.31
N VAL A 141 4.79 14.59 11.13
CA VAL A 141 5.13 13.97 9.84
C VAL A 141 6.56 14.33 9.46
N LYS A 142 7.36 13.29 9.23
CA LYS A 142 8.75 13.39 8.76
C LYS A 142 8.82 13.04 7.29
N TRP A 143 8.74 14.04 6.41
CA TRP A 143 8.65 13.81 4.95
C TRP A 143 9.85 13.05 4.40
N GLU A 144 11.02 13.17 5.01
CA GLU A 144 12.25 12.47 4.64
C GLU A 144 12.10 10.94 4.56
N ILE A 145 11.19 10.34 5.34
CA ILE A 145 10.95 8.88 5.30
C ILE A 145 10.28 8.44 4.00
N PHE A 146 9.56 9.34 3.32
CA PHE A 146 8.87 9.07 2.06
C PHE A 146 9.81 9.15 0.85
N SER A 147 10.96 9.80 0.98
CA SER A 147 11.94 9.98 -0.12
C SER A 147 12.46 8.67 -0.71
N LYS A 148 12.42 7.58 0.08
CA LYS A 148 12.86 6.25 -0.33
C LYS A 148 11.75 5.37 -0.87
N LEU A 149 10.49 5.81 -0.82
CA LEU A 149 9.34 5.09 -1.38
C LEU A 149 9.27 5.29 -2.91
N ILE A 150 10.34 4.93 -3.61
CA ILE A 150 10.54 5.22 -5.04
C ILE A 150 9.50 4.57 -5.96
N ASN A 151 8.81 3.52 -5.47
CA ASN A 151 7.77 2.81 -6.20
C ASN A 151 6.36 3.34 -5.92
N LEU A 152 6.21 4.29 -4.97
CA LEU A 152 4.91 4.81 -4.56
C LEU A 152 4.24 5.56 -5.71
N LYS A 153 3.01 5.16 -6.02
CA LYS A 153 2.16 5.72 -7.08
C LYS A 153 0.98 6.46 -6.53
N GLU A 154 0.41 5.95 -5.45
CA GLU A 154 -0.81 6.49 -4.85
C GLU A 154 -0.55 6.77 -3.37
N LEU A 155 -0.84 8.01 -2.96
CA LEU A 155 -0.86 8.39 -1.55
C LEU A 155 -2.20 9.00 -1.19
N ASN A 156 -2.84 8.44 -0.17
CA ASN A 156 -4.07 8.94 0.39
C ASN A 156 -3.91 9.26 1.88
N LEU A 157 -4.13 10.52 2.23
CA LEU A 157 -4.08 11.01 3.59
C LEU A 157 -5.45 11.58 3.94
N THR A 158 -6.16 10.89 4.82
CA THR A 158 -7.53 11.25 5.22
C THR A 158 -7.59 11.54 6.72
N ASN A 159 -8.17 12.68 7.12
CA ASN A 159 -8.19 13.12 8.52
C ASN A 159 -6.81 13.04 9.19
N PHE A 160 -5.78 13.49 8.46
CA PHE A 160 -4.39 13.47 8.88
C PHE A 160 -3.93 14.91 9.17
N GLU A 161 -3.29 15.15 10.31
CA GLU A 161 -2.92 16.50 10.73
C GLU A 161 -1.70 17.03 9.95
N ILE A 162 -1.96 17.55 8.75
CA ILE A 162 -0.97 18.26 7.94
C ILE A 162 -1.28 19.75 8.04
N LYS A 163 -0.42 20.52 8.72
CA LYS A 163 -0.65 21.97 8.87
C LYS A 163 -0.33 22.74 7.59
N ARG A 164 0.70 22.31 6.86
CA ARG A 164 1.20 22.96 5.64
C ARG A 164 1.84 21.94 4.70
N ILE A 165 1.78 22.24 3.40
CA ILE A 165 2.63 21.60 2.39
C ILE A 165 3.75 22.59 2.10
N ASP A 166 4.95 22.28 2.59
CA ASP A 166 6.15 23.15 2.54
C ASP A 166 7.29 22.52 1.72
N GLN A 167 8.44 23.20 1.69
CA GLN A 167 9.61 22.73 0.93
C GLN A 167 10.06 21.32 1.37
N SER A 168 9.91 20.97 2.65
CA SER A 168 10.28 19.64 3.14
C SER A 168 9.40 18.56 2.50
N PHE A 169 8.10 18.82 2.33
CA PHE A 169 7.23 17.94 1.55
C PHE A 169 7.71 17.83 0.10
N ILE A 170 7.95 18.97 -0.56
CA ILE A 170 8.32 19.05 -1.97
C ILE A 170 9.61 18.28 -2.26
N ASP A 171 10.61 18.41 -1.39
CA ASP A 171 11.94 17.85 -1.60
C ASP A 171 12.01 16.35 -1.35
N ASN A 172 11.10 15.81 -0.54
CA ASN A 172 11.16 14.43 -0.08
C ASN A 172 10.07 13.53 -0.66
N PHE A 173 9.25 14.03 -1.59
CA PHE A 173 8.19 13.21 -2.16
C PHE A 173 8.65 12.34 -3.33
N PRO A 174 8.08 11.12 -3.48
CA PRO A 174 8.38 10.26 -4.63
C PRO A 174 7.99 10.92 -5.95
N GLN A 175 8.97 11.16 -6.82
CA GLN A 175 8.74 11.78 -8.14
C GLN A 175 7.84 10.93 -9.06
N GLY A 176 7.76 9.62 -8.79
CA GLY A 176 6.94 8.69 -9.55
C GLY A 176 5.45 8.68 -9.17
N LEU A 177 5.00 9.54 -8.25
CA LEU A 177 3.63 9.57 -7.76
C LEU A 177 2.65 10.03 -8.85
N THR A 178 1.59 9.26 -9.06
CA THR A 178 0.56 9.52 -10.09
C THR A 178 -0.74 10.04 -9.51
N GLY A 179 -1.03 9.73 -8.24
CA GLY A 179 -2.22 10.17 -7.53
C GLY A 179 -1.91 10.63 -6.11
N LEU A 180 -2.44 11.81 -5.77
CA LEU A 180 -2.27 12.44 -4.46
C LEU A 180 -3.62 12.88 -3.92
N TYR A 181 -3.98 12.35 -2.76
CA TYR A 181 -5.28 12.56 -2.14
C TYR A 181 -5.09 13.07 -0.71
N PHE A 182 -5.56 14.27 -0.43
CA PHE A 182 -5.66 14.84 0.90
C PHE A 182 -7.14 15.11 1.18
N ASN A 183 -7.74 14.37 2.09
CA ASN A 183 -9.15 14.54 2.43
C ASN A 183 -9.28 14.93 3.90
N VAL A 184 -10.07 15.96 4.20
CA VAL A 184 -10.39 16.35 5.59
C VAL A 184 -9.11 16.66 6.39
N THR A 185 -8.15 17.35 5.77
CA THR A 185 -6.93 17.77 6.46
C THR A 185 -7.10 19.20 6.97
N LYS A 186 -6.50 19.53 8.14
CA LYS A 186 -6.39 20.92 8.65
C LYS A 186 -5.34 21.74 7.88
N THR A 187 -5.10 21.41 6.61
CA THR A 187 -4.11 22.10 5.78
C THR A 187 -4.65 23.49 5.44
N LYS A 188 -3.92 24.52 5.87
CA LYS A 188 -4.31 25.93 5.62
C LYS A 188 -3.52 26.58 4.51
N THR A 189 -2.33 26.07 4.22
CA THR A 189 -1.38 26.75 3.33
C THR A 189 -0.66 25.74 2.44
N LEU A 190 -0.66 26.05 1.14
CA LEU A 190 0.19 25.44 0.14
C LEU A 190 1.33 26.40 -0.17
N GLY A 191 2.57 25.90 -0.25
CA GLY A 191 3.68 26.66 -0.82
C GLY A 191 3.42 27.05 -2.27
N ASP A 192 4.07 28.11 -2.75
CA ASP A 192 3.89 28.64 -4.10
C ASP A 192 4.27 27.65 -5.21
N ASP A 193 5.04 26.62 -4.87
CA ASP A 193 5.57 25.56 -5.72
C ASP A 193 5.25 24.15 -5.18
N ALA A 194 4.21 24.02 -4.34
CA ALA A 194 3.86 22.83 -3.54
C ALA A 194 3.90 21.46 -4.24
N PHE A 195 3.63 21.39 -5.54
CA PHE A 195 3.61 20.15 -6.33
C PHE A 195 4.52 20.24 -7.58
N SER A 196 5.40 21.23 -7.63
CA SER A 196 6.22 21.55 -8.81
C SER A 196 7.19 20.43 -9.21
N LYS A 197 7.62 19.59 -8.25
CA LYS A 197 8.50 18.44 -8.47
C LYS A 197 7.77 17.14 -8.83
N LEU A 198 6.43 17.11 -8.76
CA LEU A 198 5.62 15.91 -9.03
C LEU A 198 5.26 15.84 -10.52
N THR A 199 6.25 15.62 -11.39
CA THR A 199 6.06 15.67 -12.86
C THR A 199 5.15 14.55 -13.39
N GLU A 200 5.06 13.43 -12.68
CA GLU A 200 4.20 12.29 -13.03
C GLU A 200 2.78 12.39 -12.47
N LEU A 201 2.47 13.45 -11.71
CA LEU A 201 1.18 13.59 -11.07
C LEU A 201 0.06 13.78 -12.11
N SER A 202 -0.90 12.86 -12.09
CA SER A 202 -2.05 12.85 -13.00
C SER A 202 -3.36 13.22 -12.30
N ARG A 203 -3.43 12.96 -10.99
CA ARG A 203 -4.63 13.10 -10.16
C ARG A 203 -4.26 13.79 -8.87
N ILE A 204 -4.91 14.92 -8.57
CA ILE A 204 -4.80 15.58 -7.28
C ILE A 204 -6.18 15.93 -6.74
N TYR A 205 -6.45 15.45 -5.54
CA TYR A 205 -7.71 15.68 -4.84
C TYR A 205 -7.38 16.19 -3.44
N VAL A 206 -7.75 17.43 -3.15
CA VAL A 206 -7.53 18.08 -1.87
C VAL A 206 -8.86 18.61 -1.37
N ARG A 207 -9.63 17.75 -0.69
CA ARG A 207 -11.03 18.01 -0.35
C ARG A 207 -11.20 18.33 1.12
N ASN A 208 -12.18 19.17 1.44
CA ASN A 208 -12.51 19.54 2.83
C ASN A 208 -11.27 20.08 3.58
N THR A 209 -10.56 21.02 2.96
CA THR A 209 -9.40 21.72 3.55
C THR A 209 -9.67 23.22 3.65
N GLU A 210 -8.81 23.98 4.32
CA GLU A 210 -8.91 25.44 4.41
C GLU A 210 -8.16 26.16 3.26
N ILE A 211 -7.80 25.43 2.19
CA ILE A 211 -7.05 25.99 1.06
C ILE A 211 -7.99 26.84 0.21
N SER A 212 -7.73 28.15 0.18
CA SER A 212 -8.54 29.11 -0.59
C SER A 212 -7.93 29.50 -1.93
N THR A 213 -6.64 29.23 -2.15
CA THR A 213 -5.89 29.79 -3.27
C THR A 213 -5.04 28.72 -3.95
N LEU A 214 -5.10 28.67 -5.29
CA LEU A 214 -4.24 27.86 -6.13
C LEU A 214 -3.49 28.76 -7.12
N LYS A 215 -2.18 28.53 -7.27
CA LYS A 215 -1.33 29.24 -8.24
C LYS A 215 -0.86 28.26 -9.30
N ARG A 216 -0.72 28.73 -10.55
CA ARG A 216 -0.17 27.89 -11.63
C ARG A 216 1.24 27.38 -11.31
N SER A 217 2.04 28.17 -10.60
CA SER A 217 3.40 27.83 -10.16
C SER A 217 3.46 26.63 -9.23
N MET A 218 2.34 26.25 -8.58
CA MET A 218 2.28 25.08 -7.71
C MET A 218 2.47 23.78 -8.48
N PHE A 219 2.31 23.78 -9.80
CA PHE A 219 2.39 22.59 -10.63
C PHE A 219 3.54 22.73 -11.64
N ALA A 220 4.15 21.60 -12.00
CA ALA A 220 5.19 21.56 -13.02
C ALA A 220 4.67 22.14 -14.36
N PRO A 221 5.49 22.91 -15.10
CA PRO A 221 5.11 23.38 -16.45
C PRO A 221 4.66 22.24 -17.37
N GLN A 222 5.35 21.10 -17.29
CA GLN A 222 5.14 19.84 -18.02
C GLN A 222 4.23 18.85 -17.27
N SER A 223 3.37 19.34 -16.38
CA SER A 223 2.50 18.49 -15.57
C SER A 223 1.59 17.59 -16.42
N LYS A 224 1.47 16.32 -16.00
CA LYS A 224 0.55 15.32 -16.59
C LYS A 224 -0.85 15.34 -15.95
N LEU A 225 -1.23 16.42 -15.27
CA LEU A 225 -2.49 16.50 -14.53
C LEU A 225 -3.69 16.36 -15.48
N LEU A 226 -4.52 15.37 -15.18
CA LEU A 226 -5.78 15.07 -15.87
C LEU A 226 -6.99 15.42 -15.01
N SER A 227 -6.84 15.35 -13.69
CA SER A 227 -7.93 15.66 -12.76
C SER A 227 -7.42 16.41 -11.53
N ILE A 228 -8.10 17.51 -11.23
CA ILE A 228 -7.80 18.41 -10.12
C ILE A 228 -9.11 18.71 -9.40
N ASN A 229 -9.15 18.49 -8.08
CA ASN A 229 -10.29 18.86 -7.25
C ASN A 229 -9.81 19.42 -5.90
N PHE A 230 -10.19 20.65 -5.59
CA PHE A 230 -9.84 21.35 -4.34
C PHE A 230 -11.08 21.80 -3.55
N ARG A 231 -12.23 21.14 -3.76
CA ARG A 231 -13.47 21.39 -3.02
C ARG A 231 -13.62 20.37 -1.89
#